data_AF-A0A9X4DG89-F1
#
_entry.id   AF-A0A9X4DG89-F1
#
_cell.length_a   1.000
_cell.length_b   1.000
_cell.length_c   1.000
_cell.angle_alpha   90.00
_cell.angle_beta   90.00
_cell.angle_gamma   90.00
#
_symmetry.space_group_name_H-M   'P 1'
#
loop_
_entity.id
_entity.type
_entity.pdbx_description
1 polymer ?
#
loop_
_entity_poly.entity_id
_entity_poly.type
_entity_poly.pdbx_seq_one_letter_code
_entity_poly.pdbx_strand_id
1 'polypeptide(L)'
;MSTQSVNEPYSSIIQQALTKRGHDADDFSRHPQYSAPNYVVRMCTSLTEAVHKAGNQAVTLEQLIRLESTCTGTDYQHKLALRCNRLAQGIGC
;
A
#
# COMPACT_ATOMS: atom_id res chain seq x y z
N MET A 1 13.99 1.17 19.86
CA MET A 1 14.47 1.03 18.47
C MET A 1 13.34 1.46 17.54
N SER A 2 13.41 2.70 17.06
CA SER A 2 12.31 3.38 16.37
C SER A 2 12.34 3.09 14.87
N THR A 3 11.76 1.97 14.46
CA THR A 3 11.55 1.60 13.04
C THR A 3 10.41 2.40 12.38
N GLN A 4 9.76 3.31 13.12
CA GLN A 4 8.67 4.14 12.60
C GLN A 4 9.13 5.11 11.50
N SER A 5 10.24 5.84 11.68
CA SER A 5 10.64 6.88 10.73
C SER A 5 11.14 6.37 9.37
N VAL A 6 11.65 5.13 9.29
CA VAL A 6 12.14 4.59 8.01
C VAL A 6 11.02 4.19 7.05
N ASN A 7 9.82 3.92 7.58
CA ASN A 7 8.67 3.44 6.81
C ASN A 7 7.59 4.51 6.60
N GLU A 8 7.82 5.73 7.07
CA GLU A 8 7.00 6.88 6.70
C GLU A 8 7.33 7.32 5.27
N PRO A 9 6.34 7.81 4.50
CA PRO A 9 4.93 8.02 4.88
C PRO A 9 4.02 6.77 4.77
N TYR A 10 4.53 5.64 4.30
CA TYR A 10 3.74 4.45 3.94
C TYR A 10 2.95 3.86 5.11
N SER A 11 3.56 3.76 6.29
CA SER A 11 2.88 3.26 7.50
C SER A 11 1.63 4.07 7.85
N SER A 12 1.70 5.40 7.71
CA SER A 12 0.57 6.30 8.00
C SER A 12 -0.56 6.13 6.98
N ILE A 13 -0.22 5.98 5.70
CA ILE A 13 -1.21 5.72 4.63
C ILE A 13 -1.95 4.41 4.88
N ILE A 14 -1.22 3.33 5.19
CA ILE A 14 -1.81 2.01 5.45
C ILE A 14 -2.69 2.05 6.70
N GLN A 15 -2.22 2.69 7.77
CA GLN A 15 -3.01 2.83 9.00
C GLN A 15 -4.31 3.60 8.73
N GLN A 16 -4.24 4.74 8.04
CA GLN A 16 -5.42 5.53 7.70
C GLN A 16 -6.42 4.74 6.84
N ALA A 17 -5.94 4.00 5.84
CA ALA A 17 -6.80 3.17 5.00
C ALA A 17 -7.49 2.06 5.80
N LEU A 18 -6.77 1.41 6.71
CA LEU A 18 -7.34 0.36 7.56
C LEU A 18 -8.32 0.91 8.60
N THR A 19 -8.06 2.09 9.15
CA THR A 19 -9.00 2.79 10.06
C THR A 19 -10.28 3.21 9.33
N LYS A 20 -10.19 3.63 8.07
CA LYS A 20 -11.35 4.01 7.24
C LYS A 20 -12.05 2.81 6.60
N ARG A 21 -11.50 1.59 6.71
CA ARG A 21 -12.06 0.40 6.05
C ARG A 21 -13.48 0.14 6.52
N GLY A 22 -14.42 0.15 5.59
CA GLY A 22 -15.84 -0.07 5.85
C GLY A 22 -16.62 1.21 6.17
N HIS A 23 -16.01 2.39 6.03
CA HIS A 23 -16.76 3.66 6.02
C HIS A 23 -17.50 3.87 4.71
N ASP A 24 -16.94 3.44 3.57
CA ASP A 24 -17.62 3.50 2.29
C ASP A 24 -18.42 2.20 2.08
N ALA A 25 -19.66 2.34 1.61
CA ALA A 25 -20.54 1.20 1.34
C ALA A 25 -19.95 0.19 0.33
N ASP A 26 -19.01 0.65 -0.50
CA ASP A 26 -18.39 -0.13 -1.57
C ASP A 26 -16.99 -0.66 -1.21
N ASP A 27 -16.48 -0.42 0.01
CA ASP A 27 -15.11 -0.76 0.40
C ASP A 27 -14.78 -2.24 0.20
N PHE A 28 -15.74 -3.12 0.52
CA PHE A 28 -15.60 -4.57 0.38
C PHE A 28 -16.02 -5.08 -1.00
N SER A 29 -16.63 -4.24 -1.83
CA SER A 29 -16.94 -4.60 -3.20
C SER A 29 -15.64 -4.76 -4.00
N ARG A 30 -15.72 -5.63 -5.00
CA ARG A 30 -14.57 -5.97 -5.82
C ARG A 30 -14.44 -4.96 -6.96
N HIS A 31 -13.28 -4.30 -7.05
CA HIS A 31 -13.00 -3.36 -8.13
C HIS A 31 -12.98 -4.11 -9.47
N PRO A 32 -13.72 -3.64 -10.50
CA PRO A 32 -13.93 -4.38 -11.74
C PRO A 32 -12.63 -4.64 -12.52
N GLN A 33 -11.65 -3.73 -12.43
CA GLN A 33 -10.38 -3.82 -13.15
C GLN A 33 -9.30 -4.65 -12.41
N TYR A 34 -9.22 -4.54 -11.09
CA TYR A 34 -8.09 -5.11 -10.32
C TYR A 34 -8.47 -6.34 -9.52
N SER A 35 -9.76 -6.70 -9.50
CA SER A 35 -10.26 -7.87 -8.80
C SER A 35 -9.88 -7.90 -7.31
N ALA A 36 -9.72 -6.72 -6.69
CA ALA A 36 -9.38 -6.50 -5.29
C ALA A 36 -10.44 -5.63 -4.61
N PRO A 37 -10.58 -5.65 -3.27
CA PRO A 37 -11.51 -4.75 -2.58
C PRO A 37 -11.23 -3.28 -2.89
N ASN A 38 -12.26 -2.44 -3.05
CA ASN A 38 -12.07 -1.04 -3.38
C ASN A 38 -11.22 -0.28 -2.35
N TYR A 39 -11.32 -0.63 -1.06
CA TYR A 39 -10.47 -0.03 -0.04
C TYR A 39 -8.98 -0.32 -0.30
N VAL A 40 -8.65 -1.52 -0.80
CA VAL A 40 -7.28 -1.90 -1.18
C VAL A 40 -6.84 -1.09 -2.38
N VAL A 41 -7.68 -0.95 -3.41
CA VAL A 41 -7.35 -0.15 -4.59
C VAL A 41 -7.06 1.30 -4.20
N ARG A 42 -7.91 1.92 -3.37
CA ARG A 42 -7.71 3.30 -2.88
C ARG A 42 -6.41 3.42 -2.07
N MET A 43 -6.15 2.48 -1.17
CA MET A 43 -4.91 2.44 -0.38
C MET A 43 -3.67 2.31 -1.27
N CYS A 44 -3.68 1.35 -2.21
CA CYS A 44 -2.58 1.14 -3.14
C CYS A 44 -2.37 2.35 -4.06
N THR A 45 -3.42 3.06 -4.47
CA THR A 45 -3.29 4.32 -5.21
C THR A 45 -2.49 5.35 -4.41
N SER A 46 -2.87 5.61 -3.16
CA SER A 46 -2.13 6.55 -2.30
C SER A 46 -0.68 6.11 -2.04
N LEU A 47 -0.43 4.80 -1.92
CA LEU A 47 0.91 4.25 -1.80
C LEU A 47 1.73 4.45 -3.09
N THR A 48 1.14 4.22 -4.26
CA THR A 48 1.78 4.46 -5.56
C THR A 48 2.18 5.92 -5.70
N GLU A 49 1.29 6.86 -5.36
CA GLU A 49 1.61 8.29 -5.37
C GLU A 49 2.76 8.64 -4.43
N ALA A 50 2.80 8.04 -3.23
CA ALA A 50 3.90 8.25 -2.28
C ALA A 50 5.23 7.70 -2.81
N VAL A 51 5.23 6.51 -3.43
CA VAL A 51 6.42 5.91 -4.05
C VAL A 51 6.90 6.74 -5.24
N HIS A 52 5.98 7.28 -6.04
CA HIS A 52 6.30 8.18 -7.16
C HIS A 52 6.95 9.46 -6.67
N LYS A 53 6.41 10.07 -5.62
CA LYS A 53 6.99 11.27 -4.98
C LYS A 53 8.37 11.01 -4.39
N ALA A 54 8.64 9.78 -3.96
CA ALA A 54 9.94 9.38 -3.44
C ALA A 54 10.99 9.10 -4.54
N GLY A 55 10.59 9.04 -5.82
CA GLY A 55 11.51 9.00 -6.95
C GLY A 55 11.36 7.79 -7.88
N ASN A 56 10.54 6.79 -7.53
CA ASN A 56 10.30 5.65 -8.42
C ASN A 56 8.94 5.76 -9.14
N GLN A 57 8.94 6.43 -10.29
CA GLN A 57 7.73 6.59 -11.13
C GLN A 57 7.38 5.35 -11.96
N ALA A 58 8.25 4.33 -12.01
CA ALA A 58 8.00 3.12 -12.78
C ALA A 58 7.04 2.14 -12.07
N VAL A 59 6.81 2.32 -10.77
CA VAL A 59 5.90 1.47 -10.00
C VAL A 59 4.47 1.71 -10.44
N THR A 60 3.76 0.66 -10.82
CA THR A 60 2.35 0.76 -11.20
C THR A 60 1.42 0.39 -10.05
N LEU A 61 0.18 0.86 -10.12
CA LEU A 61 -0.87 0.48 -9.17
C LEU A 61 -1.08 -1.04 -9.15
N GLU A 62 -1.07 -1.69 -10.31
CA GLU A 62 -1.21 -3.15 -10.39
C GLU A 62 -0.08 -3.88 -9.63
N GLN A 63 1.16 -3.39 -9.74
CA GLN A 63 2.30 -3.96 -9.01
C GLN A 63 2.11 -3.85 -7.49
N LEU A 64 1.60 -2.70 -7.00
CA LEU A 64 1.30 -2.54 -5.58
C LEU A 64 0.13 -3.39 -5.11
N ILE A 65 -0.92 -3.54 -5.90
CA ILE A 65 -2.06 -4.42 -5.55
C ILE A 65 -1.59 -5.88 -5.47
N ARG A 66 -0.77 -6.34 -6.41
CA ARG A 66 -0.16 -7.68 -6.34
C ARG A 66 0.72 -7.82 -5.10
N LEU A 67 1.59 -6.84 -4.83
CA LEU A 67 2.45 -6.85 -3.65
C LEU A 67 1.63 -6.90 -2.34
N GLU A 68 0.57 -6.11 -2.25
CA GLU A 68 -0.35 -6.09 -1.12
C GLU A 68 -0.95 -7.48 -0.89
N SER A 69 -1.41 -8.15 -1.94
CA SER A 69 -1.98 -9.51 -1.84
C SER A 69 -1.01 -10.56 -1.30
N THR A 70 0.31 -10.34 -1.42
CA THR A 70 1.34 -11.22 -0.83
C THR A 70 1.64 -10.92 0.64
N CYS A 71 1.22 -9.75 1.13
CA CYS A 71 1.36 -9.38 2.53
C CYS A 71 0.15 -9.94 3.29
N THR A 72 0.39 -10.87 4.22
CA THR A 72 -0.65 -11.42 5.10
C THR A 72 -0.12 -11.61 6.53
N GLY A 73 -1.06 -11.79 7.47
CA GLY A 73 -0.78 -12.05 8.88
C GLY A 73 -0.75 -10.80 9.77
N THR A 74 -0.36 -11.00 11.03
CA THR A 74 -0.32 -9.96 12.08
C THR A 74 0.59 -8.77 11.74
N ASP A 75 1.64 -9.01 10.96
CA ASP A 75 2.63 -8.01 10.56
C ASP A 75 2.34 -7.39 9.18
N TYR A 76 1.10 -7.52 8.69
CA TYR A 76 0.66 -7.03 7.39
C TYR A 76 1.10 -5.58 7.13
N GLN A 77 0.78 -4.67 8.04
CA GLN A 77 1.05 -3.24 7.88
C GLN A 77 2.55 -2.97 7.75
N HIS A 78 3.35 -3.61 8.61
CA HIS A 78 4.79 -3.44 8.64
C HIS A 78 5.45 -3.98 7.36
N LYS A 79 5.05 -5.18 6.92
CA LYS A 79 5.56 -5.81 5.70
C LYS A 79 5.26 -4.96 4.47
N LEU A 80 4.03 -4.46 4.35
CA LEU A 80 3.62 -3.64 3.21
C LEU A 80 4.38 -2.30 3.19
N ALA A 81 4.51 -1.63 4.33
CA ALA A 81 5.25 -0.37 4.43
C ALA A 81 6.73 -0.56 4.05
N LEU A 82 7.37 -1.61 4.55
CA LEU A 82 8.76 -1.96 4.22
C LEU A 82 8.95 -2.23 2.72
N ARG A 83 8.01 -2.96 2.10
CA ARG A 83 8.07 -3.25 0.66
C ARG A 83 7.87 -1.99 -0.17
N CYS A 84 6.97 -1.09 0.21
CA CYS A 84 6.79 0.22 -0.44
C CYS A 84 8.07 1.06 -0.34
N ASN A 85 8.73 1.06 0.82
CA ASN A 85 10.00 1.77 1.02
C ASN A 85 11.11 1.21 0.12
N ARG A 86 11.23 -0.12 -0.02
CA ARG A 86 12.19 -0.76 -0.95
C ARG A 86 11.93 -0.39 -2.40
N LEU A 87 10.66 -0.39 -2.82
CA LEU A 87 10.26 0.04 -4.16
C LEU A 87 10.64 1.51 -4.41
N ALA A 88 10.40 2.40 -3.45
CA ALA A 88 10.79 3.80 -3.56
C ALA A 88 12.30 4.01 -3.70
N GLN A 89 13.10 3.17 -3.04
CA GLN A 89 14.56 3.19 -3.18
C GLN A 89 15.07 2.57 -4.48
N GLY A 90 14.19 2.07 -5.35
CA GLY A 90 14.58 1.36 -6.57
C GLY A 90 15.27 0.02 -6.30
N ILE A 91 15.17 -0.49 -5.07
CA ILE A 91 15.66 -1.82 -4.70
C ILE A 91 14.59 -2.80 -5.19
N GLY A 92 14.70 -3.17 -6.46
CA GLY A 92 13.93 -4.24 -7.08
C GLY A 92 14.07 -5.52 -6.26
N CYS A 93 12.95 -6.20 -6.05
CA CYS A 93 12.94 -7.53 -5.42
C CYS A 93 13.67 -8.56 -6.28
#